data_AF-A0A9D9P9C6-F1
#
_entry.id   AF-A0A9D9P9C6-F1
#
_cell.length_a   1.000
_cell.length_b   1.000
_cell.length_c   1.000
_cell.angle_alpha   90.00
_cell.angle_beta   90.00
_cell.angle_gamma   90.00
#
_symmetry.space_group_name_H-M   'P 1'
#
loop_
_entity.id
_entity.type
_entity.pdbx_description
1 polymer ?
#
loop_
_entity_poly.entity_id
_entity_poly.type
_entity_poly.pdbx_seq_one_letter_code
_entity_poly.pdbx_strand_id
1 'polypeptide(L)'
;MQVVAKSERQRYHTTQYAPLEDQADIDLAVHWVLERTDVFLNTVGDIELLSRVLDAASRLQARPGDDEMEHLLEERNMTLLFV
;
A
#
# COMPACT_ATOMS: atom_id res chain seq x y z
N MET A 1 18.76 25.74 15.87
CA MET A 1 17.87 24.62 16.24
C MET A 1 16.47 24.98 15.76
N GLN A 2 16.14 24.74 14.49
CA GLN A 2 14.77 24.93 13.99
C GLN A 2 13.99 23.65 14.28
N VAL A 3 12.99 23.77 15.16
CA VAL A 3 11.98 22.74 15.37
C VAL A 3 11.14 22.73 14.10
N VAL A 4 11.35 21.73 13.23
CA VAL A 4 10.47 21.47 12.10
C VAL A 4 9.14 21.01 12.68
N ALA A 5 8.10 21.84 12.52
CA ALA A 5 6.74 21.49 12.88
C ALA A 5 6.32 20.24 12.11
N LYS A 6 6.08 19.15 12.84
CA LYS A 6 5.49 17.92 12.31
C LYS A 6 4.08 18.30 11.82
N SER A 7 3.82 18.21 10.51
CA SER A 7 2.47 18.44 10.00
C SER A 7 1.55 17.39 10.61
N GLU A 8 0.56 17.83 11.40
CA GLU A 8 -0.45 16.95 11.96
C GLU A 8 -1.43 16.55 10.84
N ARG A 9 -1.09 15.51 10.07
CA ARG A 9 -2.09 14.77 9.30
C ARG A 9 -2.97 14.04 10.29
N GLN A 10 -4.28 14.23 10.17
CA GLN A 10 -5.28 13.51 10.95
C GLN A 10 -5.07 12.00 10.74
N ARG A 11 -4.65 11.30 11.79
CA ARG A 11 -4.32 9.87 11.71
C ARG A 11 -5.61 9.07 11.85
N TYR A 12 -6.16 8.62 10.73
CA TYR A 12 -7.30 7.70 10.70
C TYR A 12 -6.87 6.24 10.85
N HIS A 13 -5.59 5.95 10.59
CA HIS A 13 -5.04 4.59 10.62
C HIS A 13 -4.11 4.35 11.81
N THR A 14 -4.13 3.11 12.32
CA THR A 14 -3.34 2.70 13.50
C THR A 14 -1.84 2.52 13.17
N THR A 15 -1.46 2.57 11.89
CA THR A 15 -0.09 2.35 11.42
C THR A 15 0.83 3.56 11.64
N GLN A 16 2.12 3.30 11.92
CA GLN A 16 3.13 4.35 12.11
C GLN A 16 3.64 4.95 10.78
N TYR A 17 3.31 4.32 9.66
CA TYR A 17 3.57 4.77 8.29
C TYR A 17 2.24 5.08 7.58
N ALA A 18 2.30 5.95 6.56
CA ALA A 18 1.15 6.28 5.73
C ALA A 18 0.81 5.08 4.83
N PRO A 19 -0.38 4.48 4.96
CA PRO A 19 -0.79 3.36 4.12
C PRO A 19 -1.25 3.84 2.73
N LEU A 20 -1.33 2.91 1.77
CA LEU A 20 -2.13 3.10 0.58
C LEU A 20 -3.61 3.06 0.98
N GLU A 21 -4.37 4.07 0.57
CA GLU A 21 -5.80 4.18 0.91
C GLU A 21 -6.67 4.04 -0.34
N ASP A 22 -6.22 4.48 -1.52
CA ASP A 22 -7.00 4.37 -2.74
C ASP A 22 -7.15 2.90 -3.19
N GLN A 23 -8.35 2.54 -3.65
CA GLN A 23 -8.64 1.15 -4.02
C GLN A 23 -7.80 0.69 -5.22
N ALA A 24 -7.53 1.56 -6.20
CA ALA A 24 -6.75 1.17 -7.37
C ALA A 24 -5.28 0.87 -6.99
N ASP A 25 -4.71 1.67 -6.09
CA ASP A 25 -3.37 1.43 -5.57
C ASP A 25 -3.28 0.12 -4.78
N ILE A 26 -4.32 -0.15 -3.97
CA ILE A 26 -4.43 -1.39 -3.20
C ILE A 26 -4.59 -2.59 -4.14
N ASP A 27 -5.40 -2.48 -5.19
CA ASP A 27 -5.57 -3.53 -6.20
C ASP A 27 -4.22 -3.88 -6.84
N LEU A 28 -3.45 -2.88 -7.29
CA LEU A 28 -2.10 -3.09 -7.85
C LEU A 28 -1.16 -3.78 -6.85
N ALA A 29 -1.05 -3.25 -5.62
CA ALA A 29 -0.14 -3.80 -4.62
C ALA A 29 -0.51 -5.23 -4.20
N VAL A 30 -1.81 -5.52 -4.02
CA VAL A 30 -2.30 -6.84 -3.63
C VAL A 30 -2.09 -7.85 -4.77
N HIS A 31 -2.47 -7.50 -6.00
CA HIS A 31 -2.31 -8.42 -7.15
C HIS A 31 -0.84 -8.70 -7.43
N TRP A 32 0.02 -7.68 -7.30
CA TRP A 32 1.46 -7.86 -7.42
C TRP A 32 2.04 -8.86 -6.43
N VAL A 33 1.63 -8.79 -5.15
CA VAL A 33 2.14 -9.72 -4.13
C VAL A 33 1.60 -11.13 -4.34
N LEU A 34 0.30 -11.28 -4.64
CA LEU A 34 -0.32 -12.60 -4.77
C LEU A 34 0.15 -13.40 -5.99
N GLU A 35 0.64 -12.74 -7.04
CA GLU A 35 1.20 -13.38 -8.23
C GLU A 35 2.70 -13.73 -8.10
N ARG A 36 3.31 -13.48 -6.93
CA ARG A 36 4.70 -13.82 -6.65
C ARG A 36 4.78 -15.06 -5.78
N THR A 37 5.27 -16.16 -6.34
CA THR A 37 5.30 -17.48 -5.69
C THR A 37 6.07 -17.54 -4.37
N ASP A 38 7.05 -16.66 -4.20
CA ASP A 38 7.99 -16.70 -3.06
C ASP A 38 7.67 -15.62 -2.00
N VAL A 39 6.54 -14.93 -2.12
CA VAL A 39 6.13 -13.85 -1.21
C VAL A 39 4.74 -14.15 -0.65
N PHE A 40 4.51 -13.77 0.60
CA PHE A 40 3.21 -13.87 1.26
C PHE A 40 2.67 -12.48 1.58
N LEU A 41 1.38 -12.25 1.28
CA LEU A 41 0.68 -11.04 1.69
C LEU A 41 0.27 -11.14 3.16
N ASN A 42 1.01 -10.47 4.04
CA ASN A 42 0.62 -10.32 5.43
C ASN A 42 -0.72 -9.57 5.55
N THR A 43 -1.50 -9.91 6.57
CA THR A 43 -2.77 -9.23 6.84
C THR A 43 -2.56 -7.77 7.30
N VAL A 44 -3.58 -6.92 7.09
CA VAL A 44 -3.57 -5.51 7.49
C VAL A 44 -4.26 -5.34 8.83
N GLY A 45 -3.63 -4.65 9.78
CA GLY A 45 -4.17 -4.45 11.13
C GLY A 45 -5.26 -3.38 11.24
N ASP A 46 -5.56 -2.68 10.14
CA ASP A 46 -6.58 -1.65 10.05
C ASP A 46 -7.83 -2.23 9.37
N ILE A 47 -9.00 -2.15 10.03
CA ILE A 47 -10.24 -2.82 9.59
C ILE A 47 -10.81 -2.18 8.31
N GLU A 48 -10.66 -0.87 8.15
CA GLU A 48 -11.14 -0.17 6.95
C GLU A 48 -10.31 -0.57 5.73
N LEU A 49 -8.98 -0.66 5.90
CA LEU A 49 -8.09 -1.13 4.85
C LEU A 49 -8.21 -2.63 4.60
N LEU A 50 -8.45 -3.44 5.64
CA LEU A 50 -8.62 -4.89 5.50
C LEU A 50 -9.75 -5.22 4.52
N SER A 51 -10.86 -4.48 4.59
CA SER A 51 -12.00 -4.68 3.68
C SER A 51 -11.58 -4.45 2.21
N ARG A 52 -10.79 -3.41 1.94
CA ARG A 52 -10.27 -3.10 0.60
C ARG A 52 -9.27 -4.13 0.10
N VAL A 53 -8.42 -4.66 0.99
CA VAL A 53 -7.44 -5.71 0.65
C VAL A 53 -8.12 -7.02 0.30
N LEU A 54 -9.13 -7.43 1.07
CA LEU A 54 -9.88 -8.65 0.79
C LEU A 54 -10.67 -8.54 -0.51
N ASP A 55 -11.26 -7.38 -0.77
CA ASP A 55 -11.96 -7.06 -2.01
C ASP A 55 -11.01 -7.13 -3.22
N ALA A 56 -9.83 -6.49 -3.14
CA ALA A 56 -8.77 -6.58 -4.14
C ALA A 56 -8.36 -8.03 -4.43
N ALA A 57 -8.07 -8.82 -3.39
CA ALA A 57 -7.67 -10.21 -3.52
C ALA A 57 -8.76 -11.07 -4.19
N SER A 58 -10.03 -10.81 -3.88
CA SER A 58 -11.16 -11.54 -4.49
C SER A 58 -11.32 -11.27 -5.99
N ARG A 59 -10.82 -10.12 -6.47
CA ARG A 59 -10.85 -9.70 -7.87
C ARG A 59 -9.59 -10.01 -8.65
N LEU A 60 -8.60 -10.70 -8.07
CA LEU A 60 -7.35 -11.02 -8.75
C LEU A 60 -7.59 -11.60 -10.16
N GLN A 61 -7.09 -10.92 -11.19
CA GLN A 61 -7.21 -11.36 -12.59
C GLN A 61 -5.85 -11.70 -13.20
N ALA A 62 -4.87 -10.83 -12.99
CA ALA A 62 -3.54 -10.94 -13.57
C ALA A 62 -2.54 -10.15 -12.73
N ARG A 63 -1.26 -10.47 -12.93
CA ARG A 63 -0.15 -9.71 -12.36
C ARG A 63 -0.05 -8.34 -13.04
N PRO A 64 0.03 -7.23 -12.27
CA PRO A 64 0.37 -5.92 -12.81
C PRO A 64 1.74 -5.93 -13.49
N GLY A 65 1.91 -5.09 -14.51
CA GLY A 65 3.19 -4.86 -15.16
C GLY A 65 4.18 -4.13 -14.24
N ASP A 66 5.46 -4.29 -14.52
CA ASP A 66 6.52 -3.61 -13.77
C ASP A 66 6.36 -2.07 -13.89
N ASP A 67 6.05 -1.55 -15.08
CA ASP A 67 5.79 -0.12 -15.34
C ASP A 67 4.60 0.43 -14.50
N GLU A 68 3.54 -0.37 -14.29
CA GLU A 68 2.39 0.04 -13.47
C GLU A 68 2.79 0.20 -12.00
N MET A 69 3.67 -0.68 -11.52
CA MET A 69 4.20 -0.60 -10.17
C MET A 69 5.18 0.57 -10.01
N GLU A 70 6.03 0.83 -11.01
CA GLU A 70 6.94 1.98 -11.01
C GLU A 70 6.13 3.29 -10.95
N HIS A 71 5.08 3.41 -11.76
CA HIS A 71 4.19 4.58 -11.75
C HIS A 71 3.52 4.78 -10.38
N LEU A 72 3.04 3.70 -9.74
CA LEU A 72 2.47 3.77 -8.38
C LEU A 72 3.49 4.33 -7.37
N LEU A 73 4.73 3.86 -7.42
CA LEU A 73 5.79 4.32 -6.51
C LEU A 73 6.09 5.81 -6.70
N GLU A 74 6.14 6.28 -7.95
CA GLU A 74 6.37 7.69 -8.30
C GLU A 74 5.20 8.58 -7.85
N GLU A 75 3.96 8.24 -8.24
CA GLU A 75 2.78 9.05 -7.92
C GLU A 75 2.53 9.16 -6.41
N ARG A 76 2.79 8.08 -5.67
CA ARG A 76 2.61 8.06 -4.21
C ARG A 76 3.85 8.48 -3.45
N ASN A 77 4.93 8.87 -4.14
CA ASN A 77 6.20 9.28 -3.54
C ASN A 77 6.70 8.26 -2.51
N MET A 78 6.56 6.97 -2.83
CA MET A 78 6.88 5.88 -1.92
C MET A 78 8.39 5.74 -1.77
N THR A 79 8.82 5.50 -0.53
CA THR A 79 10.22 5.28 -0.19
C THR A 79 10.35 4.03 0.67
N LEU A 80 11.53 3.40 0.61
CA LEU A 80 11.82 2.23 1.43
C LEU A 80 11.81 2.64 2.92
N LEU A 81 11.10 1.85 3.74
CA LEU A 81 11.11 2.03 5.19
C LEU A 81 12.42 1.54 5.83
N PHE A 82 13.11 0.61 5.17
CA PHE A 82 14.38 0.03 5.61
C PHE A 82 15.36 0.03 4.44
N VAL A 83 16.61 0.46 4.70
CA VAL A 83 17.72 0.50 3.74
C VAL A 83 18.89 -0.34 4.23
#